data_AF-A0A7S3MFD6-F1
#
_entry.id   AF-A0A7S3MFD6-F1
#
_cell.length_a   1.000
_cell.length_b   1.000
_cell.length_c   1.000
_cell.angle_alpha   90.00
_cell.angle_beta   90.00
_cell.angle_gamma   90.00
#
_symmetry.space_group_name_H-M   'P 1'
#
loop_
_entity.id
_entity.type
_entity.pdbx_description
1 polymer ?
#
loop_
_entity_poly.entity_id
_entity_poly.type
_entity_poly.pdbx_seq_one_letter_code
_entity_poly.pdbx_strand_id
1 'polypeptide(L)'
;GRHSKAKASDAGRGWAPVRVASRVKTDGSYTRPPSLDKRVAHYGNRVERFHGEEAAVLPWLYDSGDKSRLYTIYFDGEVGYSLVWKKGKYWGRPSFRSPRREAYAW
;
A
#
# COMPACT_ATOMS: atom_id res chain seq x y z
N GLY A 1 -7.18 45.14 1.28
CA GLY A 1 -6.37 44.57 0.17
C GLY A 1 -5.99 43.16 0.59
N ARG A 2 -6.29 42.12 -0.19
CA ARG A 2 -5.62 41.70 -1.43
C ARG A 2 -4.09 41.62 -1.28
N HIS A 3 -3.61 40.38 -1.25
CA HIS A 3 -2.53 39.77 -2.07
C HIS A 3 -1.85 38.67 -1.21
N SER A 4 -2.24 37.39 -1.33
CA SER A 4 -1.96 36.42 -2.41
C SER A 4 -0.68 35.62 -2.17
N LYS A 5 -0.92 34.31 -1.93
CA LYS A 5 -0.16 33.13 -2.41
C LYS A 5 1.37 33.17 -2.33
N ALA A 6 1.91 32.35 -1.43
CA ALA A 6 3.06 31.52 -1.77
C ALA A 6 2.55 30.12 -2.14
N LYS A 7 2.49 29.84 -3.46
CA LYS A 7 2.54 28.47 -3.98
C LYS A 7 3.97 27.99 -3.71
N ALA A 8 4.14 27.11 -2.73
CA ALA A 8 5.37 26.35 -2.65
C ALA A 8 5.43 25.42 -3.86
N SER A 9 6.54 25.55 -4.57
CA SER A 9 6.89 25.03 -5.87
C SER A 9 6.87 23.51 -5.97
N ASP A 10 6.36 23.06 -7.11
CA ASP A 10 6.44 21.72 -7.68
C ASP A 10 7.90 21.38 -8.05
N ALA A 11 8.73 21.21 -7.03
CA ALA A 11 10.13 20.83 -7.16
C ALA A 11 10.26 19.31 -7.01
N GLY A 12 10.35 18.63 -8.15
CA GLY A 12 10.96 17.31 -8.32
C GLY A 12 10.73 16.31 -7.19
N ARG A 13 9.54 15.69 -7.14
CA ARG A 13 9.35 14.48 -6.34
C ARG A 13 10.14 13.35 -7.01
N GLY A 14 11.45 13.28 -6.77
CA GLY A 14 12.26 12.12 -7.13
C GLY A 14 11.57 10.90 -6.54
N TRP A 15 10.98 10.07 -7.40
CA TRP A 15 10.10 8.99 -6.94
C TRP A 15 10.95 7.94 -6.25
N ALA A 16 10.99 7.99 -4.93
CA ALA A 16 11.51 6.90 -4.15
C ALA A 16 10.75 5.61 -4.52
N PRO A 17 11.45 4.49 -4.78
CA PRO A 17 10.80 3.26 -5.17
C PRO A 17 9.85 2.80 -4.07
N VAL A 18 8.64 2.40 -4.46
CA VAL A 18 7.67 1.89 -3.49
C VAL A 18 8.04 0.47 -3.08
N ARG A 19 7.75 0.14 -1.82
CA ARG A 19 7.90 -1.22 -1.31
C ARG A 19 6.53 -1.84 -1.12
N VAL A 20 6.45 -3.16 -1.26
CA VAL A 20 5.19 -3.89 -1.12
C VAL A 20 5.34 -4.98 -0.07
N ALA A 21 4.34 -5.13 0.79
CA ALA A 21 4.18 -6.29 1.65
C ALA A 21 2.79 -6.90 1.44
N SER A 22 2.66 -8.21 1.66
CA SER A 22 1.39 -8.92 1.53
C SER A 22 1.11 -9.84 2.72
N ARG A 23 -0.16 -10.19 2.92
CA ARG A 23 -0.58 -11.23 3.86
C ARG A 23 -1.81 -11.96 3.34
N VAL A 24 -2.06 -13.17 3.83
CA VAL A 24 -3.25 -13.95 3.51
C VAL A 24 -4.49 -13.29 4.12
N LYS A 25 -5.61 -13.30 3.38
CA LYS A 25 -6.92 -12.87 3.90
C LYS A 25 -7.37 -13.88 4.95
N THR A 26 -7.64 -13.46 6.18
CA THR A 26 -7.95 -14.41 7.28
C THR A 26 -9.39 -14.89 7.31
N ASP A 27 -10.34 -14.08 6.82
CA ASP A 27 -11.78 -14.31 7.00
C ASP A 27 -12.61 -13.17 6.35
N GLY A 28 -12.03 -12.47 5.37
CA GLY A 28 -12.62 -11.26 4.81
C GLY A 28 -12.43 -10.00 5.66
N SER A 29 -11.93 -10.13 6.90
CA SER A 29 -11.42 -8.98 7.66
C SER A 29 -10.00 -8.66 7.20
N TYR A 30 -9.70 -7.38 6.92
CA TYR A 30 -8.31 -6.93 6.81
C TYR A 30 -7.99 -5.92 7.93
N THR A 31 -8.08 -6.44 9.16
CA THR A 31 -7.87 -5.76 10.45
C THR A 31 -6.54 -5.01 10.59
N ARG A 32 -5.51 -5.42 9.85
CA ARG A 32 -4.18 -4.76 9.83
C ARG A 32 -3.58 -4.77 8.42
N PRO A 33 -2.79 -3.76 8.04
CA PRO A 33 -1.91 -3.91 6.88
C PRO A 33 -0.90 -5.06 7.15
N PRO A 34 -0.38 -5.73 6.10
CA PRO A 34 0.90 -6.44 6.16
C PRO A 34 2.00 -5.52 6.70
N SER A 35 3.21 -6.03 6.92
CA SER A 35 4.34 -5.27 7.47
C SER A 35 5.59 -5.45 6.62
N LEU A 36 6.38 -4.37 6.50
CA LEU A 36 7.73 -4.43 5.93
C LEU A 36 8.76 -5.04 6.88
N ASP A 37 8.42 -5.24 8.16
CA ASP A 37 9.27 -5.97 9.10
C ASP A 37 9.21 -7.47 8.82
N LYS A 38 10.33 -8.03 8.38
CA LYS A 38 10.48 -9.46 8.06
C LYS A 38 10.28 -10.38 9.27
N ARG A 39 10.35 -9.86 10.49
CA ARG A 39 10.11 -10.61 11.73
C ARG A 39 8.62 -10.83 11.99
N VAL A 40 7.75 -10.03 11.36
CA VAL A 40 6.30 -10.22 11.45
C VAL A 40 5.91 -11.39 10.56
N ALA A 41 5.51 -12.51 11.16
CA ALA A 41 5.07 -13.72 10.46
C ALA A 41 3.54 -13.93 10.49
N HIS A 42 2.80 -13.10 11.23
CA HIS A 42 1.35 -13.25 11.37
C HIS A 42 0.65 -13.23 10.01
N TYR A 43 -0.33 -14.12 9.84
CA TYR A 43 -1.19 -14.19 8.65
C TYR A 43 -0.43 -14.40 7.33
N GLY A 44 0.73 -15.07 7.37
CA GLY A 44 1.56 -15.30 6.19
C GLY A 44 2.13 -14.02 5.60
N ASN A 45 2.47 -13.07 6.45
CA ASN A 45 3.10 -11.80 6.06
C ASN A 45 4.36 -12.04 5.23
N ARG A 46 4.51 -11.29 4.14
CA ARG A 46 5.63 -11.39 3.21
C ARG A 46 6.02 -10.01 2.73
N VAL A 47 7.31 -9.71 2.77
CA VAL A 47 7.88 -8.58 2.02
C VAL A 47 8.04 -9.03 0.58
N GLU A 48 7.38 -8.36 -0.35
CA GLU A 48 7.39 -8.71 -1.77
C GLU A 48 8.69 -8.23 -2.43
N ARG A 49 9.13 -8.94 -3.47
CA ARG A 49 10.31 -8.58 -4.27
C ARG A 49 10.03 -7.48 -5.30
N PHE A 50 8.96 -6.72 -5.12
CA PHE A 50 8.64 -5.60 -5.99
C PHE A 50 9.62 -4.45 -5.76
N HIS A 51 10.23 -3.97 -6.84
CA HIS A 51 11.10 -2.80 -6.86
C HIS A 51 10.71 -1.97 -8.08
N GLY A 52 10.14 -0.80 -7.86
CA GLY A 52 9.73 0.08 -8.95
C GLY A 52 8.89 1.26 -8.47
N GLU A 53 8.34 1.97 -9.45
CA GLU A 53 7.45 3.10 -9.23
C GLU A 53 6.03 2.65 -8.84
N GLU A 54 5.26 3.54 -8.23
CA GLU A 54 3.86 3.28 -7.87
C GLU A 54 3.04 2.79 -9.08
N ALA A 55 3.23 3.41 -10.24
CA ALA A 55 2.50 3.07 -11.46
C ALA A 55 2.72 1.62 -11.93
N ALA A 56 3.86 1.02 -11.59
CA ALA A 56 4.19 -0.37 -11.95
C ALA A 56 3.60 -1.41 -10.99
N VAL A 57 3.08 -1.00 -9.83
CA VAL A 57 2.50 -1.93 -8.83
C VAL A 57 1.30 -2.67 -9.41
N LEU A 58 0.39 -1.97 -10.10
CA LEU A 58 -0.83 -2.58 -10.59
C LEU A 58 -0.56 -3.59 -11.72
N PRO A 59 0.23 -3.27 -12.77
CA PRO A 59 0.68 -4.27 -13.74
C PRO A 59 1.34 -5.49 -13.10
N TRP A 60 2.25 -5.27 -12.14
CA TRP A 60 2.92 -6.35 -11.43
C TRP A 60 1.94 -7.25 -10.65
N LEU A 61 0.92 -6.68 -9.99
CA LEU A 61 -0.11 -7.45 -9.31
C LEU A 61 -0.98 -8.28 -10.26
N TYR A 62 -1.24 -7.80 -11.48
CA TYR A 62 -1.99 -8.58 -12.46
C TYR A 62 -1.19 -9.78 -12.98
N ASP A 63 0.12 -9.62 -13.13
CA ASP A 63 1.02 -10.67 -13.61
C ASP A 63 1.37 -11.69 -12.52
N SER A 64 1.76 -11.20 -11.35
CA SER A 64 2.42 -12.00 -10.31
C SER A 64 1.66 -12.03 -8.97
N GLY A 65 0.58 -11.25 -8.83
CA GLY A 65 -0.17 -11.14 -7.57
C GLY A 65 -1.02 -12.37 -7.24
N ASP A 66 -0.88 -12.86 -6.01
CA ASP A 66 -1.72 -13.92 -5.44
C ASP A 66 -3.07 -13.34 -4.99
N LYS A 67 -4.13 -13.72 -5.71
CA LYS A 67 -5.52 -13.26 -5.54
C LYS A 67 -6.12 -13.59 -4.16
N SER A 68 -5.47 -14.47 -3.38
CA SER A 68 -5.84 -14.80 -2.00
C SER A 68 -5.30 -13.81 -0.95
N ARG A 69 -4.50 -12.81 -1.37
CA ARG A 69 -3.79 -11.91 -0.46
C ARG A 69 -4.29 -10.46 -0.48
N LEU A 70 -4.01 -9.78 0.64
CA LEU A 70 -3.99 -8.32 0.77
C LEU A 70 -2.57 -7.84 0.52
N TYR A 71 -2.41 -6.82 -0.32
CA TYR A 71 -1.15 -6.15 -0.60
C TYR A 71 -1.20 -4.73 -0.06
N THR A 72 -0.15 -4.28 0.63
CA THR A 72 0.02 -2.90 1.07
C THR A 72 1.25 -2.29 0.44
N ILE A 73 1.06 -1.10 -0.11
CA ILE A 73 2.06 -0.29 -0.79
C ILE A 73 2.59 0.72 0.22
N TYR A 74 3.91 0.84 0.26
CA TYR A 74 4.64 1.71 1.15
C TYR A 74 5.45 2.74 0.38
N PHE A 75 5.39 3.98 0.84
CA PHE A 75 6.21 5.09 0.35
C PHE A 75 7.16 5.46 1.47
N ASP A 76 8.47 5.39 1.21
CA ASP A 76 9.50 5.72 2.21
C ASP A 76 9.34 5.00 3.57
N GLY A 77 8.83 3.76 3.54
CA GLY A 77 8.58 2.95 4.73
C GLY A 77 7.24 3.20 5.42
N GLU A 78 6.50 4.23 5.00
CA GLU A 78 5.18 4.59 5.52
C GLU A 78 4.05 3.90 4.75
N VAL A 79 2.98 3.55 5.47
CA VAL A 79 1.80 2.90 4.86
C VAL A 79 1.08 3.88 3.93
N GLY A 80 1.04 3.56 2.64
CA GLY A 80 0.27 4.31 1.65
C GLY A 80 -1.18 3.84 1.54
N TYR A 81 -1.37 2.70 0.86
CA TYR A 81 -2.69 2.09 0.67
C TYR A 81 -2.59 0.59 0.49
N SER A 82 -3.75 -0.07 0.50
CA SER A 82 -3.83 -1.51 0.27
C SER A 82 -4.72 -1.87 -0.90
N LEU A 83 -4.43 -3.00 -1.54
CA LEU A 83 -5.17 -3.58 -2.65
C LEU A 83 -5.53 -5.04 -2.35
N VAL A 84 -6.72 -5.43 -2.80
CA VAL A 84 -7.23 -6.80 -2.73
C VAL A 84 -7.86 -7.18 -4.05
N TRP A 85 -7.80 -8.47 -4.39
CA TRP A 85 -8.53 -9.00 -5.53
C TRP A 85 -10.02 -9.01 -5.24
N LYS A 86 -10.80 -8.32 -6.08
CA LYS A 86 -12.23 -8.12 -5.91
C LYS A 86 -13.03 -8.80 -7.01
N LYS A 87 -14.14 -9.42 -6.60
CA LYS A 87 -15.18 -9.97 -7.49
C LYS A 87 -14.61 -10.90 -8.58
N GLY A 88 -13.48 -11.54 -8.33
CA GLY A 88 -12.82 -12.37 -9.35
C GLY A 88 -12.26 -11.59 -10.55
N LYS A 89 -12.19 -10.25 -10.52
CA LYS A 89 -12.01 -9.42 -11.72
C LYS A 89 -10.89 -8.39 -11.66
N TYR A 90 -10.70 -7.70 -10.54
CA TYR A 90 -9.77 -6.57 -10.49
C TYR A 90 -9.13 -6.37 -9.12
N TRP A 91 -7.96 -5.74 -9.08
CA TRP A 91 -7.33 -5.26 -7.84
C TRP A 91 -7.91 -3.91 -7.44
N GLY A 92 -8.37 -3.79 -6.19
CA GLY A 92 -8.93 -2.53 -5.71
C GLY A 92 -8.81 -2.35 -4.20
N ARG A 93 -9.06 -1.13 -3.73
CA ARG A 93 -8.97 -0.80 -2.30
C ARG A 93 -9.96 -1.61 -1.47
N PRO A 94 -9.58 -2.16 -0.31
CA PRO A 94 -10.51 -2.87 0.56
C PRO A 94 -11.70 -1.97 0.97
N SER A 95 -12.88 -2.56 1.17
CA SER A 95 -14.14 -1.82 1.39
C SER A 95 -14.40 -1.36 2.82
N PHE A 96 -13.64 -1.83 3.81
CA PHE A 96 -13.76 -1.31 5.18
C PHE A 96 -12.74 -0.19 5.42
N ARG A 97 -13.02 0.65 6.43
CA ARG A 97 -12.11 1.70 6.88
C ARG A 97 -10.78 1.06 7.30
N SER A 98 -9.73 1.28 6.51
CA SER A 98 -8.37 1.06 7.01
C SER A 98 -8.25 1.77 8.35
N PRO A 99 -7.87 1.08 9.44
CA PRO A 99 -7.57 1.78 10.67
C PRO A 99 -6.39 2.69 10.35
N ARG A 100 -6.54 3.98 10.60
CA ARG A 100 -5.49 5.00 10.65
C ARG A 100 -5.09 5.68 9.33
N ARG A 101 -5.76 6.79 9.07
CA ARG A 101 -5.09 8.09 8.85
C ARG A 101 -4.82 8.85 10.15
N GLU A 102 -5.13 8.25 11.32
CA GLU A 102 -5.30 8.98 12.59
C GLU A 102 -4.43 8.53 13.78
N ALA A 103 -3.59 7.48 13.71
CA ALA A 103 -2.91 7.06 14.95
C ALA A 103 -1.53 6.43 14.80
N TYR A 104 -0.61 7.11 14.13
CA TYR A 104 0.80 7.02 14.49
C TYR A 104 1.39 8.43 14.48
N ALA A 105 1.02 9.21 15.50
CA ALA A 105 1.84 10.30 15.99
C ALA A 105 2.45 9.79 17.29
N TRP A 106 3.76 9.57 17.28
CA TRP A 106 4.61 9.49 18.47
C TRP A 106 5.64 10.59 18.35
#